data_AF-Q0DYL1-F1
#
_entry.id   AF-Q0DYL1-F1
#
_cell.length_a   1.000
_cell.length_b   1.000
_cell.length_c   1.000
_cell.angle_alpha   90.00
_cell.angle_beta   90.00
_cell.angle_gamma   90.00
#
_symmetry.space_group_name_H-M   'P 1'
#
loop_
_entity.id
_entity.type
_entity.pdbx_description
1 polymer ?
#
loop_
_entity_poly.entity_id
_entity_poly.type
_entity_poly.pdbx_seq_one_letter_code
_entity_poly.pdbx_strand_id
1 'polypeptide(L)' 'MAFAPSARRVSAVLYHYPCPDGAFAALAAHLYFSAAALPVCFFPNTVYDPIR' A
#
# COMPACT_ATOMS: atom_id res chain seq x y z
N MET A 1 22.76 -24.22 -12.95
CA MET A 1 21.49 -24.06 -12.21
C MET A 1 21.20 -22.58 -12.10
N ALA A 2 20.17 -22.08 -12.81
CA ALA A 2 19.80 -20.67 -12.76
C ALA A 2 18.93 -20.41 -11.52
N PHE A 3 19.37 -19.49 -10.67
CA PHE A 3 18.63 -19.05 -9.48
C PHE A 3 17.49 -18.16 -9.96
N ALA A 4 16.24 -18.61 -9.83
CA ALA A 4 15.08 -17.75 -10.07
C ALA A 4 15.13 -16.59 -9.06
N PRO A 5 15.05 -15.32 -9.49
CA PRO A 5 15.04 -14.21 -8.54
C PRO A 5 13.83 -14.35 -7.63
N SER A 6 14.06 -14.39 -6.31
CA SER A 6 12.97 -14.40 -5.34
C SER A 6 12.04 -13.22 -5.64
N ALA A 7 10.75 -13.48 -5.88
CA ALA A 7 9.77 -12.42 -6.12
C ALA A 7 9.91 -11.38 -5.00
N ARG A 8 10.30 -10.16 -5.37
CA ARG A 8 10.52 -9.07 -4.42
C ARG A 8 9.16 -8.78 -3.78
N ARG A 9 9.01 -9.12 -2.50
CA ARG A 9 7.78 -8.82 -1.75
C ARG A 9 7.65 -7.31 -1.64
N VAL A 10 6.57 -6.76 -2.21
CA VAL A 10 6.24 -5.33 -2.16
C VAL A 10 5.15 -5.15 -1.11
N SER A 11 5.30 -4.16 -0.24
CA SER A 11 4.28 -3.83 0.74
C SER A 11 3.04 -3.25 0.06
N ALA A 12 1.85 -3.58 0.56
CA ALA A 12 0.60 -3.01 0.10
C ALA A 12 -0.10 -2.29 1.25
N VAL A 13 -0.57 -1.08 0.98
CA VAL A 13 -1.36 -0.26 1.91
C VAL A 13 -2.79 -0.21 1.39
N LEU A 14 -3.66 -0.97 2.06
CA LEU A 14 -5.10 -0.92 1.86
C LEU A 14 -5.68 0.12 2.82
N TYR A 15 -6.44 1.07 2.32
CA TYR A 15 -7.08 2.10 3.15
C TYR A 15 -8.53 2.29 2.75
N HIS A 16 -9.39 2.54 3.73
CA HIS A 16 -10.80 2.81 3.47
C HIS A 16 -10.97 4.17 2.77
N TYR A 17 -11.93 4.28 1.85
CA TYR A 17 -12.21 5.49 1.08
C TYR A 17 -13.69 5.57 0.69
N PRO A 18 -14.36 6.74 0.62
CA PRO A 18 -13.88 8.06 1.03
C PRO A 18 -14.02 8.26 2.54
N CYS A 19 -12.91 8.53 3.21
CA CYS A 19 -12.86 8.96 4.61
C CYS A 19 -11.61 9.82 4.84
N PRO A 20 -11.66 10.80 5.76
CA PRO A 20 -10.48 11.60 6.08
C PRO A 20 -9.40 10.77 6.78
N ASP A 21 -9.79 9.90 7.71
CA ASP A 21 -8.85 9.07 8.48
C ASP A 21 -8.01 8.14 7.59
N GLY A 22 -8.66 7.39 6.68
CA GLY A 22 -7.98 6.51 5.74
C GLY A 22 -7.07 7.25 4.76
N ALA A 23 -7.44 8.46 4.33
CA ALA A 23 -6.58 9.29 3.49
C ALA A 23 -5.32 9.77 4.23
N PHE A 24 -5.45 10.22 5.49
CA PHE A 24 -4.30 10.61 6.31
C PHE A 24 -3.43 9.42 6.67
N ALA A 25 -4.01 8.25 6.95
CA ALA A 25 -3.27 7.02 7.18
C ALA A 25 -2.47 6.60 5.93
N ALA A 26 -3.06 6.67 4.74
CA ALA A 26 -2.37 6.40 3.48
C ALA A 26 -1.21 7.40 3.25
N LEU A 27 -1.41 8.68 3.56
CA LEU A 27 -0.36 9.69 3.50
C LEU A 27 0.79 9.40 4.48
N ALA A 28 0.48 9.06 5.73
CA ALA A 28 1.49 8.70 6.73
C ALA A 28 2.32 7.48 6.28
N ALA A 29 1.66 6.46 5.73
CA ALA A 29 2.35 5.31 5.15
C ALA A 29 3.24 5.72 3.95
N HIS A 30 2.73 6.57 3.07
CA HIS A 30 3.52 7.10 1.94
C HIS A 30 4.80 7.80 2.43
N LEU A 31 4.69 8.68 3.43
CA LEU A 31 5.86 9.37 4.00
C LEU A 31 6.87 8.38 4.60
N TYR A 32 6.40 7.36 5.33
CA TYR A 32 7.27 6.32 5.90
C TYR A 32 8.02 5.53 4.82
N PHE A 33 7.30 4.99 3.82
CA PHE A 33 7.91 4.18 2.77
C PHE A 33 8.82 5.01 1.86
N SER A 34 8.44 6.27 1.59
CA SER A 34 9.30 7.22 0.87
C SER A 34 10.60 7.49 1.63
N ALA A 35 10.52 7.74 2.94
CA ALA A 35 11.71 7.97 3.77
C ALA A 35 12.61 6.72 3.87
N ALA A 36 12.02 5.53 3.88
CA ALA A 36 12.74 4.26 3.91
C ALA A 36 13.26 3.80 2.54
N ALA A 37 12.96 4.52 1.45
CA ALA A 37 13.24 4.12 0.06
C ALA A 37 12.73 2.70 -0.28
N LEU A 38 11.58 2.34 0.29
CA LEU A 38 10.96 1.03 0.13
C LEU A 38 9.80 1.11 -0.86
N PRO A 39 9.66 0.13 -1.78
CA PRO A 39 8.52 0.10 -2.69
C PRO A 39 7.23 -0.24 -1.93
N VAL A 40 6.15 0.47 -2.25
CA VAL A 40 4.82 0.25 -1.68
C VAL A 40 3.74 0.50 -2.74
N CYS A 41 2.66 -0.29 -2.70
CA CYS A 41 1.47 -0.10 -3.53
C CYS A 41 0.30 0.38 -2.66
N PHE A 42 -0.50 1.31 -3.16
CA PHE A 42 -1.68 1.85 -2.46
C PHE A 42 -2.95 1.37 -3.13
N PHE A 43 -3.89 0.86 -2.35
CA PHE A 43 -5.18 0.36 -2.81
C PHE A 43 -6.32 1.04 -2.05
N PRO A 44 -7.12 1.89 -2.69
CA PRO A 44 -8.33 2.42 -2.08
C PRO A 44 -9.36 1.30 -1.96
N ASN A 45 -9.83 1.06 -0.74
CA ASN A 45 -10.94 0.16 -0.45
C ASN A 45 -12.21 0.99 -0.28
N THR A 46 -13.05 1.01 -1.31
CA THR A 46 -14.25 1.83 -1.29
C THR A 46 -15.28 1.30 -0.30
N VAL A 47 -15.82 2.16 0.57
CA VAL A 47 -16.84 1.77 1.57
C VAL A 47 -18.08 1.16 0.91
N TYR A 48 -18.47 1.70 -0.25
CA TYR A 48 -19.67 1.28 -0.97
C TYR A 48 -19.45 0.10 -1.94
N ASP A 49 -18.19 -0.27 -2.19
CA ASP A 49 -17.83 -1.41 -3.03
C ASP A 49 -16.47 -1.96 -2.56
N PRO A 50 -16.43 -2.72 -1.46
CA PRO A 50 -15.19 -3.19 -0.88
C PRO A 50 -14.57 -4.33 -1.71
N ILE A 51 -13.24 -4.41 -1.69
CA ILE A 51 -12.48 -5.49 -2.32
C ILE A 51 -12.84 -6.82 -1.63
N ARG A 52 -13.10 -7.88 -2.42
CA ARG A 52 -13.49 -9.23 -1.97
C ARG A 52 -12.33 -10.21 -1.94
#